data_AF-A0A938UJ99-F1
#
_entry.id   AF-A0A938UJ99-F1
#
_cell.length_a   1.000
_cell.length_b   1.000
_cell.length_c   1.000
_cell.angle_alpha   90.00
_cell.angle_beta   90.00
_cell.angle_gamma   90.00
#
_symmetry.space_group_name_H-M   'P 1'
#
loop_
_entity.id
_entity.type
_entity.pdbx_description
1 polymer ?
#
loop_
_entity_poly.entity_id
_entity_poly.type
_entity_poly.pdbx_seq_one_letter_code
_entity_poly.pdbx_strand_id
1 'polypeptide(L)'
;MLDVALQSDGLEWAGYRLEELVPAADLRVRGLRNRYRRAGIGAPLVARVAPGQVERQEAANRRIPDLVKVPITAFLRLEMPRADLSDGWLAGTLELYSQDDVLEVEVDGVAWPLEFETSSALAYMLGDSPWWDFELAGFLSGAFRPNAQSGADDDGLLLVHPYRPGRIPIVLVHGTASSPARWADLVNELEIDREIWDHYQVWLYMYNTGNPIGYSAGLLRHALESALRELDPLGTDAALRRMVVIGHSQGGLLTKLTAVDSGDRFWKLTAKRSIDELQMNDETREVLRRSAFFTPEPFVKRVIFVCTPHRGSYLAGMTLGRIASSLVSLPSELTGRMVEVVTMNRGARALRSFDTIPTSIDNMAPSSGFIRTLAALPIAPGIAANSIIAVDDTDELDEASDGVVRYTSAHIEGVESEKIIRSGHSAQGNPTAIEEIRRILLRHLHETEPELSLPERSP
;
A
#
# COMPACT_ATOMS: atom_id res chain seq x y z
N MET A 1 14.87 -33.05 34.92
CA MET A 1 14.19 -33.31 33.65
C MET A 1 13.20 -32.17 33.43
N LEU A 2 13.00 -31.71 32.20
CA LEU A 2 12.04 -30.65 31.88
C LEU A 2 10.95 -31.26 30.98
N ASP A 3 9.71 -31.21 31.45
CA ASP A 3 8.53 -31.56 30.68
C ASP A 3 7.85 -30.27 30.20
N VAL A 4 7.56 -30.19 28.89
CA VAL A 4 7.04 -28.96 28.27
C VAL A 4 5.82 -29.29 27.43
N ALA A 5 4.68 -28.73 27.81
CA ALA A 5 3.49 -28.72 26.97
C ALA A 5 3.50 -27.51 26.03
N LEU A 6 2.98 -27.65 24.81
CA LEU A 6 2.79 -26.52 23.88
C LEU A 6 1.35 -26.02 23.97
N GLN A 7 1.16 -24.71 24.15
CA GLN A 7 -0.14 -24.07 24.00
C GLN A 7 -0.47 -23.96 22.50
N SER A 8 -1.40 -24.78 22.01
CA SER A 8 -1.64 -24.97 20.58
C SER A 8 -2.40 -23.82 19.90
N ASP A 9 -3.14 -23.03 20.66
CA ASP A 9 -3.87 -21.85 20.19
C ASP A 9 -2.94 -20.72 19.73
N GLY A 10 -1.76 -20.59 20.33
CA GLY A 10 -0.72 -19.64 19.89
C GLY A 10 -0.11 -19.95 18.51
N LEU A 11 -0.54 -21.03 17.86
CA LEU A 11 -0.21 -21.33 16.45
C LEU A 11 -1.25 -20.81 15.47
N GLU A 12 -2.25 -20.05 15.91
CA GLU A 12 -3.21 -19.39 15.03
C GLU A 12 -2.96 -17.88 15.00
N TRP A 13 -2.99 -17.28 13.81
CA TRP A 13 -2.85 -15.83 13.61
C TRP A 13 -3.76 -15.41 12.46
N ALA A 14 -4.72 -14.52 12.74
CA ALA A 14 -5.67 -14.02 11.73
C ALA A 14 -6.44 -15.10 10.95
N GLY A 15 -6.69 -16.26 11.57
CA GLY A 15 -7.31 -17.43 10.92
C GLY A 15 -6.34 -18.27 10.08
N TYR A 16 -5.05 -17.91 10.01
CA TYR A 16 -3.99 -18.75 9.47
C TYR A 16 -3.38 -19.61 10.55
N ARG A 17 -3.02 -20.83 10.19
CA ARG A 17 -2.10 -21.65 10.99
C ARG A 17 -0.67 -21.18 10.74
N LEU A 18 0.10 -21.04 11.81
CA LEU A 18 1.53 -20.76 11.79
C LEU A 18 2.32 -22.07 11.68
N GLU A 19 3.28 -22.09 10.78
CA GLU A 19 4.17 -23.20 10.49
C GLU A 19 5.62 -22.70 10.30
N GLU A 20 6.58 -23.64 10.26
CA GLU A 20 8.00 -23.34 10.01
C GLU A 20 8.53 -22.20 10.90
N LEU A 21 8.47 -22.40 12.22
CA LEU A 21 8.96 -21.43 13.20
C LEU A 21 10.48 -21.42 13.19
N VAL A 22 11.09 -20.30 12.78
CA VAL A 22 12.55 -20.12 12.71
C VAL A 22 12.99 -19.14 13.78
N PRO A 23 14.02 -19.45 14.59
CA PRO A 23 14.59 -18.47 15.51
C PRO A 23 15.07 -17.22 14.78
N ALA A 24 14.66 -16.03 15.23
CA ALA A 24 15.07 -14.78 14.58
C ALA A 24 16.60 -14.57 14.65
N ALA A 25 17.25 -15.16 15.66
CA ALA A 25 18.71 -15.16 15.81
C ALA A 25 19.45 -15.92 14.68
N ASP A 26 18.80 -16.88 14.03
CA ASP A 26 19.37 -17.66 12.93
C ASP A 26 19.25 -16.93 11.58
N LEU A 27 18.44 -15.87 11.52
CA LEU A 27 18.22 -15.07 10.32
C LEU A 27 19.24 -13.93 10.23
N ARG A 28 19.82 -13.78 9.04
CA ARG A 28 20.68 -12.64 8.71
C ARG A 28 19.90 -11.60 7.91
N VAL A 29 19.60 -10.46 8.54
CA VAL A 29 18.95 -9.32 7.88
C VAL A 29 19.90 -8.66 6.88
N ARG A 30 19.43 -8.48 5.64
CA ARG A 30 20.09 -7.72 4.56
C ARG A 30 19.02 -6.94 3.79
N GLY A 31 19.42 -5.84 3.15
CA GLY A 31 18.54 -5.05 2.29
C GLY A 31 17.70 -4.00 3.01
N LEU A 32 17.48 -4.13 4.33
CA LEU A 32 16.94 -3.07 5.18
C LEU A 32 18.08 -2.19 5.70
N ARG A 33 17.83 -0.88 5.81
CA ARG A 33 18.79 0.09 6.35
C ARG A 33 19.03 -0.10 7.84
N ASN A 34 17.96 -0.36 8.59
CA ASN A 34 17.97 -0.51 10.03
C ASN A 34 17.41 -1.88 10.42
N ARG A 35 17.91 -2.43 11.52
CA ARG A 35 17.38 -3.64 12.15
C ARG A 35 16.76 -3.24 13.48
N TYR A 36 15.48 -3.54 13.65
CA TYR A 36 14.70 -3.26 14.82
C TYR A 36 14.27 -4.53 15.52
N ARG A 37 14.17 -4.39 16.84
CA ARG A 37 13.51 -5.32 17.74
C ARG A 37 12.71 -4.54 18.76
N ARG A 38 11.55 -5.07 19.14
CA ARG A 38 10.85 -4.66 20.36
C ARG A 38 11.46 -5.47 21.49
N ALA A 39 12.14 -4.79 22.42
CA ALA A 39 12.84 -5.46 23.51
C ALA A 39 11.84 -6.00 24.56
N GLY A 40 12.11 -7.20 25.05
CA GLY A 40 11.25 -7.87 26.04
C GLY A 40 11.82 -9.20 26.50
N ILE A 41 10.97 -10.07 27.03
CA ILE A 41 11.28 -11.43 27.43
C ILE A 41 10.74 -12.44 26.42
N GLY A 42 11.26 -13.67 26.48
CA GLY A 42 10.94 -14.73 25.52
C GLY A 42 11.91 -14.81 24.36
N ALA A 43 11.79 -15.87 23.56
CA ALA A 43 12.64 -16.13 22.39
C ALA A 43 11.93 -15.65 21.11
N PRO A 44 12.46 -14.64 20.39
CA PRO A 44 11.85 -14.17 19.17
C PRO A 44 12.03 -15.20 18.03
N LEU A 45 10.94 -15.52 17.37
CA LEU A 45 10.88 -16.39 16.19
C LEU A 45 10.18 -15.66 15.05
N VAL A 46 10.32 -16.20 13.84
CA VAL A 46 9.55 -15.81 12.67
C VAL A 46 8.81 -17.05 12.17
N ALA A 47 7.50 -16.94 11.98
CA ALA A 47 6.66 -18.00 11.46
C ALA A 47 6.18 -17.71 10.04
N ARG A 48 5.95 -18.77 9.26
CA ARG A 48 5.24 -18.70 7.97
C ARG A 48 3.76 -19.01 8.19
N VAL A 49 2.89 -18.34 7.45
CA VAL A 49 1.47 -18.73 7.39
C VAL A 49 1.29 -19.96 6.48
N ALA A 50 0.42 -20.89 6.86
CA ALA A 50 0.11 -22.06 6.05
C ALA A 50 -0.70 -21.66 4.79
N PRO A 51 -0.33 -22.11 3.58
CA PRO A 51 -1.02 -21.73 2.35
C PRO A 51 -2.44 -22.32 2.26
N GLY A 52 -3.30 -21.67 1.48
CA GLY A 52 -4.61 -22.21 1.10
C GLY A 52 -5.67 -22.28 2.22
N GLN A 53 -5.53 -21.48 3.28
CA GLN A 53 -6.53 -21.42 4.37
C GLN A 53 -7.55 -20.27 4.24
N VAL A 54 -7.67 -19.67 3.05
CA VAL A 54 -8.51 -18.48 2.77
C VAL A 54 -9.99 -18.69 3.12
N GLU A 55 -10.48 -19.92 2.98
CA GLU A 55 -11.88 -20.26 3.28
C GLU A 55 -12.21 -20.23 4.79
N ARG A 56 -11.20 -20.31 5.68
CA ARG A 56 -11.40 -20.19 7.15
C ARG A 56 -11.31 -18.74 7.64
N GLN A 57 -11.01 -17.80 6.76
CA GLN A 57 -10.79 -16.42 7.13
C GLN A 57 -12.10 -15.64 7.19
N GLU A 58 -12.22 -14.80 8.23
CA GLU A 58 -13.13 -13.67 8.18
C GLU A 58 -12.81 -12.82 6.94
N ALA A 59 -13.83 -12.19 6.35
CA ALA A 59 -13.68 -11.42 5.11
C ALA A 59 -12.52 -10.41 5.19
N ALA A 60 -12.28 -9.83 6.37
CA ALA A 60 -11.20 -8.89 6.64
C ALA A 60 -9.79 -9.45 6.39
N ASN A 61 -9.57 -10.75 6.61
CA ASN A 61 -8.24 -11.36 6.57
C ASN A 61 -7.88 -11.93 5.19
N ARG A 62 -8.84 -11.98 4.25
CA ARG A 62 -8.60 -12.41 2.84
C ARG A 62 -7.69 -11.49 2.06
N ARG A 63 -7.40 -10.30 2.60
CA ARG A 63 -6.47 -9.33 2.03
C ARG A 63 -5.04 -9.55 2.50
N ILE A 64 -4.79 -10.50 3.40
CA ILE A 64 -3.45 -10.88 3.83
C ILE A 64 -2.88 -11.92 2.84
N PRO A 65 -1.74 -11.66 2.19
CA PRO A 65 -1.14 -12.65 1.31
C PRO A 65 -0.52 -13.79 2.12
N ASP A 66 -0.58 -15.03 1.61
CA ASP A 66 0.04 -16.20 2.24
C ASP A 66 1.58 -16.21 2.23
N LEU A 67 2.17 -15.15 1.66
CA LEU A 67 3.60 -14.84 1.66
C LEU A 67 4.05 -14.11 2.93
N VAL A 68 3.12 -13.65 3.78
CA VAL A 68 3.46 -12.93 5.02
C VAL A 68 4.25 -13.83 5.98
N LYS A 69 5.29 -13.26 6.58
CA LYS A 69 6.03 -13.83 7.70
C LYS A 69 5.66 -13.06 8.96
N VAL A 70 5.30 -13.78 10.01
CA VAL A 70 4.77 -13.21 11.26
C VAL A 70 5.86 -13.26 12.32
N PRO A 71 6.27 -12.13 12.92
CA PRO A 71 7.14 -12.14 14.08
C PRO A 71 6.33 -12.60 15.30
N ILE A 72 6.85 -13.62 15.97
CA ILE A 72 6.24 -14.21 17.16
C ILE A 72 7.27 -14.34 18.28
N THR A 73 6.81 -14.50 19.52
CA THR A 73 7.65 -14.77 20.68
C THR A 73 7.24 -16.09 21.30
N ALA A 74 8.22 -16.96 21.54
CA ALA A 74 8.04 -18.15 22.36
C ALA A 74 8.39 -17.83 23.82
N PHE A 75 7.44 -18.01 24.72
CA PHE A 75 7.58 -17.77 26.15
C PHE A 75 7.38 -19.08 26.92
N LEU A 76 8.38 -19.50 27.69
CA LEU A 76 8.27 -20.69 28.54
C LEU A 76 7.79 -20.27 29.93
N ARG A 77 6.53 -20.57 30.25
CA ARG A 77 5.98 -20.38 31.59
C ARG A 77 6.26 -21.60 32.44
N LEU A 78 6.94 -21.38 33.58
CA LEU A 78 7.17 -22.39 34.60
C LEU A 78 6.17 -22.19 35.73
N GLU A 79 5.47 -23.25 36.16
CA GLU A 79 4.39 -23.14 37.13
C GLU A 79 4.91 -22.88 38.55
N MET A 80 5.79 -23.76 39.06
CA MET A 80 6.38 -23.64 40.39
C MET A 80 7.89 -23.87 40.35
N PRO A 81 8.66 -23.04 39.61
CA PRO A 81 10.07 -23.32 39.29
C PRO A 81 10.94 -23.59 40.53
N ARG A 82 10.65 -22.95 41.67
CA ARG A 82 11.40 -23.17 42.92
C ARG A 82 11.12 -24.52 43.57
N ALA A 83 9.87 -24.97 43.57
CA ALA A 83 9.49 -26.25 44.14
C ALA A 83 9.96 -27.40 43.24
N ASP A 84 9.70 -27.28 41.95
CA ASP A 84 10.06 -28.24 40.91
C ASP A 84 11.57 -28.51 40.82
N LEU A 85 12.40 -27.48 41.02
CA LEU A 85 13.86 -27.62 41.07
C LEU A 85 14.33 -28.53 42.21
N SER A 86 13.62 -28.56 43.36
CA SER A 86 13.99 -29.44 44.47
C SER A 86 13.70 -30.91 44.22
N ASP A 87 12.69 -31.21 43.39
CA ASP A 87 12.32 -32.57 43.01
C ASP A 87 13.07 -33.07 41.76
N GLY A 88 13.83 -32.20 41.10
CA GLY A 88 14.63 -32.51 39.91
C GLY A 88 13.78 -32.63 38.62
N TRP A 89 12.51 -32.24 38.68
CA TRP A 89 11.54 -32.30 37.59
C TRP A 89 10.85 -30.95 37.46
N LEU A 90 11.02 -30.30 36.32
CA LEU A 90 10.36 -29.04 35.97
C LEU A 90 9.23 -29.30 34.99
N ALA A 91 8.07 -28.74 35.26
CA ALA A 91 6.97 -28.66 34.31
C ALA A 91 6.81 -27.22 33.81
N GLY A 92 6.51 -27.07 32.52
CA GLY A 92 6.23 -25.77 31.94
C GLY A 92 5.33 -25.84 30.72
N THR A 93 4.80 -24.68 30.35
CA THR A 93 4.00 -24.48 29.15
C THR A 93 4.74 -23.52 28.23
N LEU A 94 4.93 -23.92 26.97
CA LEU A 94 5.45 -23.07 25.92
C LEU A 94 4.27 -22.34 25.27
N GLU A 95 4.25 -21.02 25.45
CA GLU A 95 3.24 -20.11 24.94
C GLU A 95 3.82 -19.39 23.71
N LEU A 96 3.00 -19.16 22.68
CA LEU A 96 3.38 -18.44 21.47
C LEU A 96 2.50 -17.22 21.33
N TYR A 97 3.13 -16.06 21.09
CA TYR A 97 2.44 -14.79 20.97
C TYR A 97 2.86 -14.08 19.70
N SER A 98 1.90 -13.47 19.01
CA SER A 98 2.17 -12.56 17.89
C SER A 98 2.21 -11.12 18.39
N GLN A 99 2.99 -10.25 17.72
CA GLN A 99 2.99 -8.82 18.04
C GLN A 99 1.63 -8.15 17.77
N ASP A 100 0.76 -8.85 17.03
CA ASP A 100 -0.54 -8.36 16.62
C ASP A 100 -1.62 -8.58 17.69
N ASP A 101 -1.41 -9.56 18.57
CA ASP A 101 -2.40 -9.95 19.59
C ASP A 101 -1.96 -9.56 21.00
N VAL A 102 -0.72 -9.90 21.38
CA VAL A 102 -0.23 -9.78 22.75
C VAL A 102 1.19 -9.21 22.76
N LEU A 103 1.35 -8.04 23.39
CA LEU A 103 2.66 -7.37 23.50
C LEU A 103 3.35 -7.61 24.85
N GLU A 104 2.60 -8.04 25.86
CA GLU A 104 3.09 -8.22 27.23
C GLU A 104 2.48 -9.48 27.84
N VAL A 105 3.22 -10.15 28.72
CA VAL A 105 2.74 -11.30 29.51
C VAL A 105 2.81 -10.98 30.99
N GLU A 106 1.80 -11.41 31.73
CA GLU A 106 1.80 -11.28 33.19
C GLU A 106 2.60 -12.43 33.82
N VAL A 107 3.53 -12.09 34.73
CA VAL A 107 4.29 -13.03 35.55
C VAL A 107 4.28 -12.50 36.97
N ASP A 108 3.76 -13.29 37.92
CA ASP A 108 3.64 -12.92 39.34
C ASP A 108 2.97 -11.54 39.58
N GLY A 109 1.93 -11.22 38.80
CA GLY A 109 1.20 -9.95 38.90
C GLY A 109 1.91 -8.75 38.28
N VAL A 110 3.00 -8.97 37.54
CA VAL A 110 3.77 -7.93 36.82
C VAL A 110 3.69 -8.18 35.32
N ALA A 111 3.29 -7.17 34.56
CA ALA A 111 3.32 -7.20 33.10
C ALA A 111 4.76 -7.02 32.59
N TRP A 112 5.21 -7.97 31.77
CA TRP A 112 6.53 -7.93 31.12
C TRP A 112 6.37 -7.86 29.60
N PRO A 113 7.05 -6.95 28.91
CA PRO A 113 7.00 -6.89 27.45
C PRO A 113 7.62 -8.14 26.84
N LEU A 114 7.05 -8.59 25.73
CA LEU A 114 7.58 -9.70 24.92
C LEU A 114 8.60 -9.18 23.89
N GLU A 115 9.63 -10.00 23.61
CA GLU A 115 10.63 -9.66 22.59
C GLU A 115 10.20 -10.06 21.18
N PHE A 116 10.15 -9.11 20.24
CA PHE A 116 9.85 -9.34 18.83
C PHE A 116 10.95 -8.81 17.91
N GLU A 117 11.34 -9.58 16.91
CA GLU A 117 12.31 -9.20 15.86
C GLU A 117 11.59 -8.89 14.55
N THR A 118 10.95 -7.71 14.48
CA THR A 118 10.10 -7.29 13.36
C THR A 118 10.88 -7.16 12.04
N SER A 119 12.07 -6.57 12.06
CA SER A 119 12.91 -6.47 10.86
C SER A 119 13.35 -7.83 10.32
N SER A 120 13.51 -8.83 11.21
CA SER A 120 13.86 -10.19 10.79
C SER A 120 12.71 -10.86 10.05
N ALA A 121 11.47 -10.67 10.52
CA ALA A 121 10.27 -11.14 9.81
C ALA A 121 10.07 -10.43 8.47
N LEU A 122 10.17 -9.11 8.43
CA LEU A 122 10.04 -8.34 7.20
C LEU A 122 11.13 -8.71 6.17
N ALA A 123 12.40 -8.82 6.60
CA ALA A 123 13.48 -9.22 5.70
C ALA A 123 13.30 -10.66 5.20
N TYR A 124 12.79 -11.57 6.04
CA TYR A 124 12.51 -12.94 5.61
C TYR A 124 11.37 -12.96 4.57
N MET A 125 10.30 -12.20 4.79
CA MET A 125 9.20 -12.04 3.83
C MET A 125 9.70 -11.55 2.47
N LEU A 126 10.63 -10.60 2.45
CA LEU A 126 11.17 -10.02 1.22
C LEU A 126 12.22 -10.90 0.53
N GLY A 127 13.01 -11.66 1.31
CA GLY A 127 14.08 -12.50 0.76
C GLY A 127 13.57 -13.76 0.05
N ASP A 128 12.40 -14.27 0.46
CA ASP A 128 11.84 -15.56 0.03
C ASP A 128 10.68 -15.40 -0.99
N SER A 129 10.42 -14.17 -1.46
CA SER A 129 9.17 -13.86 -2.15
C SER A 129 9.30 -13.39 -3.60
N PRO A 130 8.32 -13.73 -4.47
CA PRO A 130 8.17 -13.15 -5.79
C PRO A 130 7.99 -11.63 -5.82
N TRP A 131 7.84 -10.91 -4.68
CA TRP A 131 7.62 -9.44 -4.60
C TRP A 131 8.58 -8.61 -5.49
N TRP A 132 9.79 -9.10 -5.76
CA TRP A 132 10.76 -8.46 -6.64
C TRP A 132 10.59 -8.80 -8.13
N ASP A 133 10.09 -9.99 -8.44
CA ASP A 133 9.82 -10.45 -9.81
C ASP A 133 8.65 -9.68 -10.45
N PHE A 134 7.80 -9.04 -9.63
CA PHE A 134 6.72 -8.15 -10.07
C PHE A 134 7.22 -6.94 -10.87
N GLU A 135 8.42 -6.41 -10.59
CA GLU A 135 8.87 -5.12 -11.12
C GLU A 135 8.86 -5.08 -12.65
N LEU A 136 9.43 -6.10 -13.31
CA LEU A 136 9.47 -6.15 -14.77
C LEU A 136 8.30 -6.94 -15.37
N ALA A 137 7.88 -8.05 -14.74
CA ALA A 137 6.81 -8.90 -15.26
C ALA A 137 5.44 -8.22 -15.19
N GLY A 138 5.14 -7.54 -14.07
CA GLY A 138 3.89 -6.81 -13.86
C GLY A 138 3.78 -5.53 -14.70
N PHE A 139 4.90 -4.99 -15.19
CA PHE A 139 4.92 -3.86 -16.11
C PHE A 139 4.67 -4.26 -17.58
N LEU A 140 5.18 -5.41 -18.01
CA LEU A 140 5.13 -5.84 -19.41
C LEU A 140 3.87 -6.66 -19.76
N SER A 141 3.25 -7.35 -18.78
CA SER A 141 2.15 -8.28 -19.03
C SER A 141 0.77 -7.68 -18.73
N GLY A 142 -0.05 -7.45 -19.76
CA GLY A 142 -1.44 -6.99 -19.63
C GLY A 142 -2.42 -8.01 -19.03
N ALA A 143 -1.98 -9.26 -18.83
CA ALA A 143 -2.74 -10.34 -18.18
C ALA A 143 -2.29 -10.58 -16.72
N PHE A 144 -1.46 -9.70 -16.18
CA PHE A 144 -0.91 -9.82 -14.84
C PHE A 144 -1.98 -9.60 -13.77
N ARG A 145 -2.10 -10.56 -12.86
CA ARG A 145 -3.01 -10.53 -11.71
C ARG A 145 -2.21 -10.30 -10.43
N PRO A 146 -2.37 -9.15 -9.75
CA PRO A 146 -1.53 -8.76 -8.61
C PRO A 146 -1.43 -9.82 -7.51
N ASN A 147 -2.51 -10.57 -7.29
CA ASN A 147 -2.59 -11.52 -6.16
C ASN A 147 -2.87 -12.97 -6.60
N ALA A 148 -2.80 -13.28 -7.89
CA ALA A 148 -3.12 -14.62 -8.40
C ALA A 148 -2.28 -15.77 -7.81
N GLN A 149 -1.14 -15.46 -7.19
CA GLN A 149 -0.27 -16.44 -6.55
C GLN A 149 -0.20 -16.31 -5.02
N SER A 150 -0.88 -15.32 -4.41
CA SER A 150 -0.76 -15.01 -2.98
C SER A 150 -1.98 -15.44 -2.14
N GLY A 151 -3.00 -16.05 -2.77
CA GLY A 151 -4.23 -16.47 -2.11
C GLY A 151 -5.15 -15.32 -1.67
N ALA A 152 -4.70 -14.06 -1.77
CA ALA A 152 -5.49 -12.89 -1.38
C ALA A 152 -6.47 -12.46 -2.49
N ASP A 153 -7.46 -11.64 -2.13
CA ASP A 153 -8.40 -11.06 -3.08
C ASP A 153 -7.68 -10.35 -4.24
N ASP A 154 -8.09 -10.61 -5.49
CA ASP A 154 -7.36 -10.18 -6.70
C ASP A 154 -7.61 -8.71 -7.11
N ASP A 155 -7.90 -7.83 -6.15
CA ASP A 155 -8.12 -6.40 -6.37
C ASP A 155 -6.86 -5.53 -6.15
N GLY A 156 -5.76 -6.15 -5.73
CA GLY A 156 -4.44 -5.54 -5.57
C GLY A 156 -4.22 -4.82 -4.24
N LEU A 157 -5.21 -4.74 -3.35
CA LEU A 157 -5.04 -4.14 -2.03
C LEU A 157 -4.72 -5.21 -0.99
N LEU A 158 -3.52 -5.10 -0.39
CA LEU A 158 -2.96 -6.08 0.51
C LEU A 158 -2.75 -5.51 1.91
N LEU A 159 -3.04 -6.32 2.92
CA LEU A 159 -2.80 -6.03 4.32
C LEU A 159 -1.57 -6.81 4.80
N VAL A 160 -0.63 -6.14 5.47
CA VAL A 160 0.57 -6.81 6.05
C VAL A 160 0.35 -7.26 7.49
N HIS A 161 -0.73 -6.79 8.12
CA HIS A 161 -1.21 -7.18 9.44
C HIS A 161 -2.72 -7.42 9.40
N PRO A 162 -3.29 -8.11 10.40
CA PRO A 162 -4.74 -8.26 10.53
C PRO A 162 -5.38 -6.90 10.75
N TYR A 163 -6.57 -6.71 10.16
CA TYR A 163 -7.33 -5.48 10.33
C TYR A 163 -7.62 -5.22 11.81
N ARG A 164 -7.37 -3.99 12.26
CA ARG A 164 -7.72 -3.54 13.62
C ARG A 164 -8.63 -2.31 13.55
N PRO A 165 -9.85 -2.40 14.11
CA PRO A 165 -10.73 -1.25 14.23
C PRO A 165 -10.06 -0.09 14.98
N GLY A 166 -10.38 1.15 14.57
CA GLY A 166 -9.87 2.36 15.20
C GLY A 166 -8.47 2.79 14.74
N ARG A 167 -7.85 2.07 13.80
CA ARG A 167 -6.57 2.44 13.20
C ARG A 167 -6.74 3.01 11.79
N ILE A 168 -6.08 4.13 11.54
CA ILE A 168 -6.15 4.86 10.27
C ILE A 168 -5.34 4.11 9.20
N PRO A 169 -5.92 3.80 8.02
CA PRO A 169 -5.15 3.17 6.96
C PRO A 169 -4.12 4.12 6.33
N ILE A 170 -2.90 3.62 6.14
CA ILE A 170 -1.86 4.20 5.31
C ILE A 170 -1.77 3.35 4.04
N VAL A 171 -2.25 3.86 2.92
CA VAL A 171 -2.22 3.15 1.64
C VAL A 171 -0.98 3.55 0.84
N LEU A 172 -0.07 2.61 0.63
CA LEU A 172 1.18 2.82 -0.11
C LEU A 172 1.01 2.38 -1.57
N VAL A 173 1.19 3.32 -2.50
CA VAL A 173 1.01 3.14 -3.94
C VAL A 173 2.36 3.27 -4.66
N HIS A 174 2.86 2.17 -5.24
CA HIS A 174 4.16 2.15 -5.91
C HIS A 174 4.18 2.81 -7.31
N GLY A 175 5.38 3.12 -7.79
CA GLY A 175 5.64 3.72 -9.11
C GLY A 175 5.82 2.70 -10.24
N THR A 176 6.22 3.18 -11.42
CA THR A 176 6.44 2.38 -12.63
C THR A 176 7.54 1.32 -12.44
N ALA A 177 7.32 0.11 -12.95
CA ALA A 177 8.28 -1.00 -12.91
C ALA A 177 8.89 -1.20 -11.52
N SER A 178 8.04 -1.09 -10.50
CA SER A 178 8.37 -1.15 -9.09
C SER A 178 7.39 -2.08 -8.38
N SER A 179 7.64 -2.39 -7.12
CA SER A 179 6.78 -3.24 -6.30
C SER A 179 6.64 -2.70 -4.87
N PRO A 180 5.69 -3.21 -4.08
CA PRO A 180 5.54 -2.80 -2.68
C PRO A 180 6.80 -3.01 -1.84
N ALA A 181 7.69 -3.92 -2.24
CA ALA A 181 8.95 -4.16 -1.57
C ALA A 181 9.85 -2.90 -1.49
N ARG A 182 9.67 -1.92 -2.38
CA ARG A 182 10.40 -0.64 -2.30
C ARG A 182 9.98 0.23 -1.12
N TRP A 183 8.87 -0.08 -0.46
CA TRP A 183 8.45 0.57 0.79
C TRP A 183 9.04 -0.09 2.03
N ALA A 184 9.84 -1.15 1.90
CA ALA A 184 10.32 -1.96 3.03
C ALA A 184 10.99 -1.13 4.14
N ASP A 185 11.88 -0.19 3.78
CA ASP A 185 12.50 0.69 4.77
C ASP A 185 11.46 1.58 5.46
N LEU A 186 10.50 2.16 4.73
CA LEU A 186 9.43 2.96 5.35
C LEU A 186 8.59 2.11 6.32
N VAL A 187 8.13 0.93 5.88
CA VAL A 187 7.33 0.02 6.71
C VAL A 187 8.10 -0.37 7.96
N ASN A 188 9.37 -0.72 7.84
CA ASN A 188 10.24 -1.09 8.96
C ASN A 188 10.38 0.03 10.01
N GLU A 189 10.46 1.30 9.57
CA GLU A 189 10.51 2.46 10.47
C GLU A 189 9.15 2.75 11.11
N LEU A 190 8.05 2.66 10.36
CA LEU A 190 6.70 2.91 10.88
C LEU A 190 6.25 1.84 11.88
N GLU A 191 6.63 0.57 11.68
CA GLU A 191 6.24 -0.53 12.56
C GLU A 191 6.90 -0.48 13.95
N ILE A 192 8.06 0.16 14.09
CA ILE A 192 8.74 0.29 15.39
C ILE A 192 8.35 1.57 16.14
N ASP A 193 7.79 2.55 15.44
CA ASP A 193 7.25 3.75 16.07
C ASP A 193 5.95 3.42 16.82
N ARG A 194 5.93 3.65 18.14
CA ARG A 194 4.78 3.30 18.99
C ARG A 194 3.53 4.11 18.66
N GLU A 195 3.67 5.40 18.42
CA GLU A 195 2.54 6.29 18.15
C GLU A 195 1.93 5.96 16.79
N ILE A 196 2.76 5.64 15.79
CA ILE A 196 2.25 5.16 14.50
C ILE A 196 1.63 3.76 14.64
N TRP A 197 2.31 2.82 15.30
CA TRP A 197 1.82 1.45 15.47
C TRP A 197 0.45 1.38 16.15
N ASP A 198 0.20 2.21 17.15
CA ASP A 198 -1.04 2.16 17.91
C ASP A 198 -2.23 2.76 17.14
N HIS A 199 -1.97 3.69 16.21
CA HIS A 199 -3.00 4.48 15.55
C HIS A 199 -3.13 4.27 14.04
N TYR A 200 -2.18 3.61 13.38
CA TYR A 200 -2.19 3.38 11.94
C TYR A 200 -2.08 1.90 11.58
N GLN A 201 -2.50 1.58 10.37
CA GLN A 201 -2.32 0.27 9.75
C GLN A 201 -1.87 0.43 8.31
N VAL A 202 -0.79 -0.27 7.91
CA VAL A 202 -0.20 -0.15 6.58
C VAL A 202 -0.91 -1.10 5.60
N TRP A 203 -1.40 -0.55 4.50
CA TRP A 203 -1.94 -1.27 3.37
C TRP A 203 -1.07 -1.01 2.13
N LEU A 204 -0.83 -2.06 1.34
CA LEU A 204 -0.02 -2.01 0.13
C LEU A 204 -0.94 -2.13 -1.08
N TYR A 205 -0.82 -1.23 -2.05
CA TYR A 205 -1.55 -1.34 -3.30
C TYR A 205 -0.65 -1.75 -4.46
N MET A 206 -1.01 -2.86 -5.10
CA MET A 206 -0.35 -3.44 -6.26
C MET A 206 -1.20 -3.28 -7.51
N TYR A 207 -0.56 -2.86 -8.60
CA TYR A 207 -1.23 -2.73 -9.89
C TYR A 207 -0.24 -2.93 -11.03
N ASN A 208 -0.76 -3.27 -12.20
CA ASN A 208 0.04 -3.29 -13.43
C ASN A 208 0.38 -1.84 -13.83
N THR A 209 1.66 -1.49 -13.73
CA THR A 209 2.10 -0.12 -13.96
C THR A 209 2.13 0.27 -15.43
N GLY A 210 1.98 -0.68 -16.36
CA GLY A 210 1.83 -0.45 -17.80
C GLY A 210 0.42 0.03 -18.20
N ASN A 211 -0.58 -0.25 -17.36
CA ASN A 211 -1.96 0.14 -17.60
C ASN A 211 -2.15 1.65 -17.70
N PRO A 212 -3.16 2.13 -18.44
CA PRO A 212 -3.52 3.55 -18.45
C PRO A 212 -3.74 4.07 -17.03
N ILE A 213 -3.22 5.26 -16.72
CA ILE A 213 -3.21 5.80 -15.35
C ILE A 213 -4.64 5.95 -14.80
N GLY A 214 -5.57 6.45 -15.64
CA GLY A 214 -6.98 6.58 -15.26
C GLY A 214 -7.63 5.23 -14.92
N TYR A 215 -7.32 4.18 -15.68
CA TYR A 215 -7.83 2.82 -15.40
C TYR A 215 -7.30 2.29 -14.07
N SER A 216 -5.99 2.39 -13.83
CA SER A 216 -5.38 1.94 -12.58
C SER A 216 -5.87 2.74 -11.36
N ALA A 217 -6.15 4.03 -11.52
CA ALA A 217 -6.75 4.84 -10.46
C ALA A 217 -8.20 4.41 -10.16
N GLY A 218 -8.97 4.06 -11.19
CA GLY A 218 -10.31 3.49 -11.02
C GLY A 218 -10.29 2.16 -10.26
N LEU A 219 -9.30 1.30 -10.54
CA LEU A 219 -9.09 0.04 -9.80
C LEU A 219 -8.70 0.30 -8.34
N LEU A 220 -7.77 1.22 -8.07
CA LEU A 220 -7.37 1.59 -6.72
C LEU A 220 -8.60 2.03 -5.90
N ARG A 221 -9.36 2.97 -6.44
CA ARG A 221 -10.56 3.50 -5.78
C ARG A 221 -11.57 2.40 -5.51
N HIS A 222 -11.81 1.53 -6.48
CA HIS A 222 -12.71 0.39 -6.29
C HIS A 222 -12.23 -0.57 -5.19
N ALA A 223 -10.94 -0.88 -5.14
CA ALA A 223 -10.37 -1.73 -4.09
C ALA A 223 -10.53 -1.10 -2.70
N LEU A 224 -10.29 0.21 -2.57
CA LEU A 224 -10.51 0.93 -1.31
C LEU A 224 -11.99 0.93 -0.88
N GLU A 225 -12.91 1.20 -1.81
CA GLU A 225 -14.34 1.14 -1.54
C GLU A 225 -14.81 -0.27 -1.14
N SER A 226 -14.29 -1.31 -1.79
CA SER A 226 -14.60 -2.71 -1.46
C SER A 226 -14.08 -3.08 -0.08
N ALA A 227 -12.83 -2.71 0.24
CA ALA A 227 -12.28 -2.91 1.57
C ALA A 227 -13.12 -2.23 2.65
N LEU A 228 -13.57 -0.99 2.45
CA LEU A 228 -14.45 -0.31 3.42
C LEU A 228 -15.79 -1.04 3.60
N ARG A 229 -16.40 -1.54 2.52
CA ARG A 229 -17.66 -2.32 2.59
C ARG A 229 -17.49 -3.64 3.34
N GLU A 230 -16.33 -4.27 3.20
CA GLU A 230 -16.01 -5.56 3.84
C GLU A 230 -15.63 -5.39 5.31
N LEU A 231 -14.81 -4.37 5.63
CA LEU A 231 -14.22 -4.15 6.95
C LEU A 231 -15.13 -3.39 7.91
N ASP A 232 -15.97 -2.49 7.38
CA ASP A 232 -16.89 -1.68 8.18
C ASP A 232 -18.27 -1.54 7.51
N PRO A 233 -19.00 -2.66 7.34
CA PRO A 233 -20.30 -2.66 6.65
C PRO A 233 -21.36 -1.80 7.36
N LEU A 234 -21.19 -1.55 8.66
CA LEU A 234 -22.09 -0.71 9.47
C LEU A 234 -21.64 0.76 9.53
N GLY A 235 -20.45 1.10 9.03
CA GLY A 235 -19.95 2.48 9.01
C GLY A 235 -19.57 3.03 10.39
N THR A 236 -19.18 2.16 11.31
CA THR A 236 -18.87 2.46 12.72
C THR A 236 -17.41 2.74 13.00
N ASP A 237 -16.49 2.32 12.13
CA ASP A 237 -15.07 2.64 12.30
C ASP A 237 -14.74 4.01 11.67
N ALA A 238 -14.70 5.02 12.53
CA ALA A 238 -14.35 6.37 12.13
C ALA A 238 -12.92 6.45 11.54
N ALA A 239 -11.98 5.60 11.96
CA ALA A 239 -10.58 5.67 11.53
C ALA A 239 -10.41 5.31 10.04
N LEU A 240 -11.22 4.38 9.51
CA LEU A 240 -11.22 4.05 8.09
C LEU A 240 -11.57 5.26 7.20
N ARG A 241 -12.30 6.24 7.75
CA ARG A 241 -12.73 7.46 7.02
C ARG A 241 -11.70 8.59 7.04
N ARG A 242 -10.47 8.27 7.45
CA ARG A 242 -9.38 9.23 7.68
C ARG A 242 -8.10 8.85 6.95
N MET A 243 -8.25 8.01 5.93
CA MET A 243 -7.18 7.35 5.22
C MET A 243 -6.14 8.35 4.68
N VAL A 244 -4.88 7.94 4.78
CA VAL A 244 -3.73 8.62 4.18
C VAL A 244 -3.26 7.79 2.99
N VAL A 245 -3.20 8.38 1.80
CA VAL A 245 -2.70 7.70 0.59
C VAL A 245 -1.35 8.30 0.19
N ILE A 246 -0.32 7.46 0.09
CA ILE A 246 1.05 7.86 -0.20
C ILE A 246 1.45 7.24 -1.54
N GLY A 247 1.79 8.09 -2.50
CA GLY A 247 2.16 7.64 -3.84
C GLY A 247 3.58 8.01 -4.22
N HIS A 248 4.36 7.03 -4.68
CA HIS A 248 5.68 7.25 -5.28
C HIS A 248 5.59 7.33 -6.81
N SER A 249 6.26 8.31 -7.42
CA SER A 249 6.37 8.44 -8.87
C SER A 249 4.99 8.35 -9.57
N GLN A 250 4.79 7.44 -10.53
CA GLN A 250 3.50 7.19 -11.17
C GLN A 250 2.37 6.89 -10.16
N GLY A 251 2.67 6.23 -9.04
CA GLY A 251 1.69 5.96 -7.98
C GLY A 251 1.14 7.21 -7.32
N GLY A 252 1.88 8.32 -7.35
CA GLY A 252 1.40 9.64 -6.94
C GLY A 252 0.32 10.22 -7.87
N LEU A 253 0.30 9.83 -9.14
CA LEU A 253 -0.77 10.22 -10.07
C LEU A 253 -2.08 9.51 -9.75
N LEU A 254 -2.01 8.22 -9.39
CA LEU A 254 -3.16 7.45 -8.88
C LEU A 254 -3.65 8.05 -7.56
N THR A 255 -2.71 8.36 -6.68
CA THR A 255 -2.98 9.02 -5.38
C THR A 255 -3.69 10.36 -5.58
N LYS A 256 -3.27 11.18 -6.54
CA LYS A 256 -3.98 12.45 -6.83
C LYS A 256 -5.42 12.20 -7.29
N LEU A 257 -5.67 11.13 -8.06
CA LEU A 257 -7.00 10.77 -8.56
C LEU A 257 -7.96 10.26 -7.48
N THR A 258 -7.52 10.01 -6.24
CA THR A 258 -8.42 9.79 -5.10
C THR A 258 -8.87 11.10 -4.45
N ALA A 259 -8.24 12.23 -4.78
CA ALA A 259 -8.38 13.50 -4.06
C ALA A 259 -8.85 14.68 -4.95
N VAL A 260 -9.28 14.42 -6.18
CA VAL A 260 -9.69 15.47 -7.14
C VAL A 260 -11.09 15.21 -7.69
N ASP A 261 -11.74 16.27 -8.13
CA ASP A 261 -12.94 16.22 -8.96
C ASP A 261 -12.56 16.48 -10.43
N SER A 262 -12.68 15.48 -11.28
CA SER A 262 -12.39 15.63 -12.71
C SER A 262 -13.55 16.23 -13.50
N GLY A 263 -14.78 16.15 -13.00
CA GLY A 263 -15.99 16.22 -13.82
C GLY A 263 -15.85 15.30 -15.04
N ASP A 264 -16.19 15.82 -16.22
CA ASP A 264 -16.08 15.12 -17.50
C ASP A 264 -14.77 15.42 -18.27
N ARG A 265 -13.77 16.05 -17.63
CA ARG A 265 -12.58 16.57 -18.32
C ARG A 265 -11.76 15.49 -19.00
N PHE A 266 -11.53 14.34 -18.36
CA PHE A 266 -10.83 13.23 -19.00
C PHE A 266 -11.67 12.59 -20.11
N TRP A 267 -12.97 12.44 -19.91
CA TRP A 267 -13.88 11.90 -20.92
C TRP A 267 -13.89 12.73 -22.21
N LYS A 268 -13.84 14.06 -22.11
CA LYS A 268 -13.75 14.99 -23.24
C LYS A 268 -12.49 14.84 -24.10
N LEU A 269 -11.43 14.22 -23.57
CA LEU A 269 -10.24 13.85 -24.34
C LEU A 269 -10.51 12.65 -25.26
N THR A 270 -11.39 11.75 -24.82
CA THR A 270 -11.65 10.46 -25.47
C THR A 270 -12.81 10.55 -26.47
N ALA A 271 -13.94 11.15 -26.07
CA ALA A 271 -15.16 11.24 -26.88
C ALA A 271 -15.69 12.69 -26.99
N LYS A 272 -16.40 12.99 -28.08
CA LYS A 272 -17.13 14.26 -28.24
C LYS A 272 -18.52 14.25 -27.59
N ARG A 273 -19.12 13.07 -27.48
CA ARG A 273 -20.46 12.83 -26.93
C ARG A 273 -20.38 12.48 -25.45
N SER A 274 -21.49 12.66 -24.73
CA SER A 274 -21.59 12.15 -23.36
C SER A 274 -21.43 10.62 -23.36
N ILE A 275 -20.88 10.07 -22.27
CA ILE A 275 -20.84 8.62 -22.06
C ILE A 275 -22.24 8.00 -22.12
N ASP A 276 -23.27 8.78 -21.76
CA ASP A 276 -24.65 8.31 -21.76
C ASP A 276 -25.28 8.17 -23.15
N GLU A 277 -24.70 8.82 -24.15
CA GLU A 277 -25.17 8.77 -25.55
C GLU A 277 -24.54 7.62 -26.35
N LEU A 278 -23.54 6.93 -25.78
CA LEU A 278 -22.86 5.82 -26.45
C LEU A 278 -23.54 4.49 -26.14
N GLN A 279 -23.71 3.68 -27.18
CA GLN A 279 -24.22 2.31 -27.04
C GLN A 279 -23.10 1.39 -26.54
N MET A 280 -23.31 0.75 -25.40
CA MET A 280 -22.41 -0.23 -24.77
C MET A 280 -23.17 -0.97 -23.68
N ASN A 281 -22.69 -2.14 -23.26
CA ASN A 281 -23.24 -2.83 -22.09
C ASN A 281 -22.90 -2.09 -20.77
N ASP A 282 -23.63 -2.44 -19.71
CA ASP A 282 -23.52 -1.78 -18.40
C ASP A 282 -22.14 -1.98 -17.75
N GLU A 283 -21.54 -3.15 -17.94
CA GLU A 283 -20.21 -3.45 -17.42
C GLU A 283 -19.17 -2.53 -18.05
N THR A 284 -19.18 -2.40 -19.38
CA THR A 284 -18.31 -1.53 -20.17
C THR A 284 -18.49 -0.07 -19.78
N ARG A 285 -19.74 0.36 -19.57
CA ARG A 285 -20.05 1.70 -19.07
C ARG A 285 -19.43 1.95 -17.71
N GLU A 286 -19.54 0.99 -16.80
CA GLU A 286 -19.00 1.11 -15.44
C GLU A 286 -17.48 1.24 -15.44
N VAL A 287 -16.78 0.38 -16.19
CA VAL A 287 -15.31 0.47 -16.30
C VAL A 287 -14.86 1.79 -16.92
N LEU A 288 -15.53 2.26 -17.97
CA LEU A 288 -15.20 3.56 -18.58
C LEU A 288 -15.49 4.72 -17.64
N ARG A 289 -16.57 4.66 -16.85
CA ARG A 289 -16.87 5.66 -15.83
C ARG A 289 -15.78 5.72 -14.78
N ARG A 290 -15.41 4.59 -14.19
CA ARG A 290 -14.33 4.50 -13.19
C ARG A 290 -12.97 4.95 -13.73
N SER A 291 -12.75 4.82 -15.04
CA SER A 291 -11.47 5.16 -15.67
C SER A 291 -11.35 6.63 -16.10
N ALA A 292 -12.45 7.39 -16.11
CA ALA A 292 -12.49 8.75 -16.68
C ALA A 292 -13.24 9.79 -15.86
N PHE A 293 -14.00 9.37 -14.84
CA PHE A 293 -14.78 10.25 -13.97
C PHE A 293 -14.36 10.00 -12.52
N PHE A 294 -13.72 11.01 -11.92
CA PHE A 294 -13.15 10.94 -10.59
C PHE A 294 -13.79 12.01 -9.72
N THR A 295 -14.30 11.62 -8.56
CA THR A 295 -14.73 12.50 -7.47
C THR A 295 -13.84 12.28 -6.26
N PRO A 296 -13.67 13.23 -5.34
CA PRO A 296 -12.83 12.99 -4.16
C PRO A 296 -13.39 11.83 -3.32
N GLU A 297 -12.53 10.88 -2.94
CA GLU A 297 -12.92 9.77 -2.07
C GLU A 297 -13.24 10.31 -0.67
N PRO A 298 -14.46 10.11 -0.14
CA PRO A 298 -14.90 10.79 1.08
C PRO A 298 -14.11 10.36 2.33
N PHE A 299 -13.51 9.17 2.29
CA PHE A 299 -12.71 8.57 3.35
C PHE A 299 -11.20 8.90 3.26
N VAL A 300 -10.74 9.51 2.15
CA VAL A 300 -9.35 9.97 2.02
C VAL A 300 -9.26 11.39 2.56
N LYS A 301 -8.40 11.60 3.55
CA LYS A 301 -8.23 12.92 4.22
C LYS A 301 -6.85 13.52 4.01
N ARG A 302 -5.87 12.73 3.58
CA ARG A 302 -4.54 13.24 3.26
C ARG A 302 -3.89 12.45 2.13
N VAL A 303 -3.19 13.16 1.26
CA VAL A 303 -2.35 12.59 0.20
C VAL A 303 -0.90 13.05 0.34
N ILE A 304 0.05 12.14 0.17
CA ILE A 304 1.48 12.44 0.21
C ILE A 304 2.11 12.01 -1.12
N PHE A 305 2.68 12.97 -1.84
CA PHE A 305 3.34 12.76 -3.11
C PHE A 305 4.85 12.62 -2.91
N VAL A 306 5.43 11.50 -3.33
CA VAL A 306 6.87 11.27 -3.27
C VAL A 306 7.41 11.20 -4.69
N CYS A 307 8.19 12.20 -5.12
CA CYS A 307 8.79 12.26 -6.46
C CYS A 307 7.79 12.08 -7.61
N THR A 308 6.56 12.62 -7.46
CA THR A 308 5.45 12.39 -8.39
C THR A 308 5.55 13.29 -9.63
N PRO A 309 5.47 12.77 -10.87
CA PRO A 309 5.58 13.60 -12.08
C PRO A 309 4.24 14.26 -12.44
N HIS A 310 3.75 15.21 -11.63
CA HIS A 310 2.44 15.85 -11.84
C HIS A 310 2.28 16.52 -13.20
N ARG A 311 3.37 17.02 -13.81
CA ARG A 311 3.37 17.59 -15.18
C ARG A 311 4.09 16.71 -16.22
N GLY A 312 4.31 15.44 -15.88
CA GLY A 312 4.97 14.43 -16.71
C GLY A 312 6.48 14.33 -16.48
N SER A 313 7.10 13.25 -16.93
CA SER A 313 8.54 13.02 -16.72
C SER A 313 9.32 13.06 -18.04
N TYR A 314 10.62 13.37 -17.97
CA TYR A 314 11.50 13.47 -19.14
C TYR A 314 12.20 12.15 -19.47
N LEU A 315 11.85 11.04 -18.81
CA LEU A 315 12.35 9.70 -19.15
C LEU A 315 11.97 9.19 -20.56
N ALA A 316 11.36 10.03 -21.39
CA ALA A 316 11.37 9.86 -22.85
C ALA A 316 12.77 10.08 -23.49
N GLY A 317 13.78 10.53 -22.72
CA GLY A 317 15.13 10.85 -23.18
C GLY A 317 16.17 9.71 -23.12
N MET A 318 15.92 8.61 -22.39
CA MET A 318 16.70 7.38 -22.56
C MET A 318 16.03 6.55 -23.65
N THR A 319 16.80 6.05 -24.61
CA THR A 319 16.39 5.15 -25.72
C THR A 319 15.53 3.95 -25.29
N LEU A 320 15.50 3.63 -23.99
CA LEU A 320 14.61 2.65 -23.36
C LEU A 320 13.12 3.03 -23.36
N GLY A 321 12.74 4.31 -23.29
CA GLY A 321 11.32 4.71 -23.14
C GLY A 321 10.43 4.37 -24.35
N ARG A 322 10.95 4.52 -25.59
CA ARG A 322 10.23 4.14 -26.82
C ARG A 322 10.21 2.64 -27.07
N ILE A 323 11.22 1.91 -26.61
CA ILE A 323 11.28 0.45 -26.72
C ILE A 323 10.36 -0.17 -25.66
N ALA A 324 10.36 0.37 -24.44
CA ALA A 324 9.49 -0.05 -23.34
C ALA A 324 8.00 0.14 -23.66
N SER A 325 7.58 1.27 -24.26
CA SER A 325 6.16 1.49 -24.60
C SER A 325 5.63 0.47 -25.62
N SER A 326 6.45 -0.01 -26.56
CA SER A 326 6.05 -1.04 -27.53
C SER A 326 5.92 -2.45 -26.94
N LEU A 327 6.48 -2.67 -25.74
CA LEU A 327 6.48 -3.95 -25.04
C LEU A 327 5.45 -4.01 -23.92
N VAL A 328 4.84 -2.88 -23.55
CA VAL A 328 3.72 -2.83 -22.62
C VAL A 328 2.45 -3.28 -23.32
N SER A 329 1.92 -4.42 -22.88
CA SER A 329 0.65 -4.93 -23.38
C SER A 329 -0.51 -4.29 -22.61
N LEU A 330 -1.51 -3.75 -23.32
CA LEU A 330 -2.72 -3.24 -22.69
C LEU A 330 -3.54 -4.39 -22.06
N PRO A 331 -4.34 -4.12 -21.02
CA PRO A 331 -5.30 -5.08 -20.50
C PRO A 331 -6.25 -5.58 -21.60
N SER A 332 -6.37 -6.90 -21.72
CA SER A 332 -7.29 -7.55 -22.67
C SER A 332 -8.74 -7.12 -22.42
N GLU A 333 -9.10 -6.96 -21.15
CA GLU A 333 -10.40 -6.46 -20.69
C GLU A 333 -10.71 -5.06 -21.25
N LEU A 334 -9.80 -4.09 -21.08
CA LEU A 334 -10.00 -2.73 -21.57
C LEU A 334 -10.03 -2.69 -23.10
N THR A 335 -9.20 -3.49 -23.77
CA THR A 335 -9.16 -3.60 -25.22
C THR A 335 -10.48 -4.15 -25.77
N GLY A 336 -11.01 -5.22 -25.18
CA GLY A 336 -12.28 -5.82 -25.58
C GLY A 336 -13.46 -4.86 -25.43
N ARG A 337 -13.53 -4.14 -24.30
CA ARG A 337 -14.55 -3.13 -24.00
C ARG A 337 -14.51 -1.97 -25.01
N MET A 338 -13.33 -1.52 -25.42
CA MET A 338 -13.23 -0.47 -26.44
C MET A 338 -13.66 -0.95 -27.84
N VAL A 339 -13.29 -2.18 -28.23
CA VAL A 339 -13.74 -2.80 -29.49
C VAL A 339 -15.26 -2.91 -29.53
N GLU A 340 -15.90 -3.25 -28.40
CA GLU A 340 -17.34 -3.25 -28.25
C GLU A 340 -17.95 -1.87 -28.53
N VAL A 341 -17.47 -0.82 -27.85
CA VAL A 341 -17.97 0.55 -28.05
C VAL A 341 -17.84 0.98 -29.51
N VAL A 342 -16.69 0.74 -30.13
CA VAL A 342 -16.46 1.08 -31.55
C VAL A 342 -17.42 0.31 -32.46
N THR A 343 -17.64 -0.98 -32.19
CA THR A 343 -18.48 -1.85 -33.02
C THR A 343 -19.96 -1.50 -32.90
N MET A 344 -20.44 -1.19 -31.70
CA MET A 344 -21.84 -0.84 -31.45
C MET A 344 -22.20 0.58 -31.91
N ASN A 345 -21.20 1.45 -32.16
CA ASN A 345 -21.42 2.83 -32.59
C ASN A 345 -20.90 3.10 -34.03
N ARG A 346 -20.84 2.06 -34.89
CA ARG A 346 -20.38 2.15 -36.29
C ARG A 346 -21.19 3.19 -37.08
N GLY A 347 -20.56 4.33 -37.35
CA GLY A 347 -21.16 5.50 -38.03
C GLY A 347 -20.89 6.84 -37.33
N ALA A 348 -20.37 6.82 -36.11
CA ALA A 348 -20.16 8.05 -35.36
C ALA A 348 -18.77 8.67 -35.60
N ARG A 349 -18.73 9.81 -36.31
CA ARG A 349 -17.68 10.86 -36.22
C ARG A 349 -17.50 11.43 -34.77
N ALA A 350 -18.01 10.73 -33.76
CA ALA A 350 -18.11 11.14 -32.35
C ALA A 350 -16.92 10.71 -31.49
N LEU A 351 -16.11 9.76 -31.95
CA LEU A 351 -14.94 9.24 -31.25
C LEU A 351 -13.71 10.02 -31.73
N ARG A 352 -12.99 10.71 -30.83
CA ARG A 352 -11.80 11.50 -31.19
C ARG A 352 -10.53 10.66 -31.27
N SER A 353 -10.38 9.70 -30.34
CA SER A 353 -9.18 8.88 -30.19
C SER A 353 -9.50 7.53 -29.55
N PHE A 354 -10.40 6.76 -30.16
CA PHE A 354 -10.61 5.35 -29.78
C PHE A 354 -9.71 4.39 -30.59
N ASP A 355 -8.93 4.90 -31.55
CA ASP A 355 -8.08 4.08 -32.41
C ASP A 355 -6.80 3.58 -31.69
N THR A 356 -6.36 4.27 -30.63
CA THR A 356 -5.24 3.85 -29.78
C THR A 356 -5.50 4.19 -28.31
N ILE A 357 -5.51 3.18 -27.44
CA ILE A 357 -5.58 3.37 -25.99
C ILE A 357 -4.17 3.71 -25.49
N PRO A 358 -3.96 4.85 -24.82
CA PRO A 358 -2.63 5.25 -24.37
C PRO A 358 -2.17 4.39 -23.19
N THR A 359 -0.91 3.95 -23.20
CA THR A 359 -0.26 3.29 -22.06
C THR A 359 0.02 4.28 -20.92
N SER A 360 0.49 3.80 -19.76
CA SER A 360 0.97 4.67 -18.68
C SER A 360 2.10 5.62 -19.14
N ILE A 361 3.01 5.14 -19.99
CA ILE A 361 4.10 5.94 -20.55
C ILE A 361 3.52 7.09 -21.40
N ASP A 362 2.54 6.79 -22.26
CA ASP A 362 1.88 7.80 -23.09
C ASP A 362 1.09 8.81 -22.25
N ASN A 363 0.49 8.37 -21.14
CA ASN A 363 -0.18 9.25 -20.18
C ASN A 363 0.80 10.18 -19.46
N MET A 364 2.02 9.73 -19.15
CA MET A 364 3.03 10.53 -18.43
C MET A 364 3.87 11.47 -19.31
N ALA A 365 3.73 11.40 -20.64
CA ALA A 365 4.41 12.34 -21.53
C ALA A 365 3.93 13.79 -21.23
N PRO A 366 4.81 14.79 -21.06
CA PRO A 366 4.41 16.19 -20.79
C PRO A 366 3.50 16.82 -21.85
N SER A 367 3.49 16.27 -23.06
CA SER A 367 2.58 16.67 -24.15
C SER A 367 1.20 16.02 -24.06
N SER A 368 1.01 14.99 -23.22
CA SER A 368 -0.23 14.24 -23.10
C SER A 368 -1.38 15.11 -22.60
N GLY A 369 -2.54 14.98 -23.24
CA GLY A 369 -3.77 15.63 -22.77
C GLY A 369 -4.18 15.16 -21.37
N PHE A 370 -3.88 13.90 -21.04
CA PHE A 370 -4.17 13.33 -19.72
C PHE A 370 -3.40 14.05 -18.61
N ILE A 371 -2.06 14.13 -18.70
CA ILE A 371 -1.26 14.74 -17.63
C ILE A 371 -1.53 16.24 -17.50
N ARG A 372 -1.74 16.95 -18.62
CA ARG A 372 -2.10 18.37 -18.58
C ARG A 372 -3.44 18.60 -17.89
N THR A 373 -4.40 17.71 -18.13
CA THR A 373 -5.70 17.75 -17.45
C THR A 373 -5.53 17.50 -15.96
N LEU A 374 -4.84 16.43 -15.57
CA LEU A 374 -4.60 16.07 -14.17
C LEU A 374 -3.79 17.14 -13.40
N ALA A 375 -2.79 17.73 -14.04
CA ALA A 375 -1.98 18.82 -13.46
C ALA A 375 -2.83 20.03 -13.09
N ALA A 376 -3.83 20.36 -13.92
CA ALA A 376 -4.72 21.50 -13.72
C ALA A 376 -5.83 21.26 -12.67
N LEU A 377 -6.04 20.01 -12.23
CA LEU A 377 -7.00 19.70 -11.17
C LEU A 377 -6.41 20.10 -9.81
N PRO A 378 -7.09 20.97 -9.04
CA PRO A 378 -6.71 21.25 -7.66
C PRO A 378 -7.07 20.05 -6.78
N ILE A 379 -6.36 19.90 -5.66
CA ILE A 379 -6.77 19.00 -4.58
C ILE A 379 -8.12 19.49 -4.03
N ALA A 380 -9.03 18.57 -3.77
CA ALA A 380 -10.37 18.91 -3.30
C ALA A 380 -10.34 19.52 -1.89
N PRO A 381 -11.26 20.45 -1.58
CA PRO A 381 -11.39 21.00 -0.24
C PRO A 381 -11.60 19.89 0.81
N GLY A 382 -10.94 20.03 1.96
CA GLY A 382 -11.03 19.05 3.05
C GLY A 382 -10.08 17.85 2.92
N ILE A 383 -9.21 17.81 1.90
CA ILE A 383 -8.13 16.85 1.77
C ILE A 383 -6.79 17.59 1.84
N ALA A 384 -5.96 17.25 2.83
CA ALA A 384 -4.62 17.80 2.93
C ALA A 384 -3.68 17.14 1.91
N ALA A 385 -2.71 17.89 1.39
CA ALA A 385 -1.72 17.37 0.45
C ALA A 385 -0.31 17.78 0.87
N ASN A 386 0.66 16.88 0.71
CA ASN A 386 2.07 17.14 1.00
C ASN A 386 2.95 16.61 -0.13
N SER A 387 4.06 17.30 -0.42
CA SER A 387 5.02 16.89 -1.44
C SER A 387 6.39 16.64 -0.83
N ILE A 388 7.03 15.54 -1.24
CA ILE A 388 8.43 15.24 -0.97
C ILE A 388 9.13 15.10 -2.33
N ILE A 389 9.98 16.06 -2.65
CA ILE A 389 10.60 16.18 -3.96
C ILE A 389 12.10 15.94 -3.82
N ALA A 390 12.60 14.91 -4.50
CA ALA A 390 14.02 14.65 -4.59
C ALA A 390 14.66 15.50 -5.70
N VAL A 391 15.87 15.98 -5.45
CA VAL A 391 16.68 16.72 -6.42
C VAL A 391 18.18 16.43 -6.19
N ASP A 392 18.96 16.52 -7.26
CA ASP A 392 20.42 16.63 -7.21
C ASP A 392 20.86 17.93 -6.50
N ASP A 393 22.03 17.97 -5.86
CA ASP A 393 22.53 19.09 -5.07
C ASP A 393 23.27 20.17 -5.87
N THR A 394 23.58 19.89 -7.13
CA THR A 394 24.41 20.77 -7.97
C THR A 394 23.63 21.80 -8.79
N ASP A 395 22.34 21.56 -9.03
CA ASP A 395 21.51 22.39 -9.92
C ASP A 395 20.67 23.43 -9.15
N GLU A 396 20.38 24.56 -9.81
CA GLU A 396 19.31 25.47 -9.37
C GLU A 396 17.96 24.74 -9.39
N LEU A 397 17.07 25.03 -8.43
CA LEU A 397 15.84 24.24 -8.24
C LEU A 397 14.97 24.13 -9.50
N ASP A 398 14.83 25.19 -10.29
CA ASP A 398 14.01 25.17 -11.50
C ASP A 398 14.57 24.25 -12.61
N GLU A 399 15.88 23.98 -12.56
CA GLU A 399 16.58 23.09 -13.48
C GLU A 399 16.79 21.68 -12.89
N ALA A 400 16.77 21.58 -11.57
CA ALA A 400 17.07 20.38 -10.81
C ALA A 400 16.07 19.24 -11.08
N SER A 401 16.58 18.01 -10.93
CA SER A 401 15.80 16.79 -11.07
C SER A 401 16.31 15.70 -10.15
N ASP A 402 15.50 14.67 -9.93
CA ASP A 402 15.90 13.44 -9.26
C ASP A 402 16.51 12.39 -10.22
N GLY A 403 16.88 12.83 -11.44
CA GLY A 403 17.31 12.00 -12.57
C GLY A 403 16.17 11.48 -13.46
N VAL A 404 14.90 11.64 -13.06
CA VAL A 404 13.72 11.14 -13.78
C VAL A 404 12.65 12.22 -13.95
N VAL A 405 12.35 12.94 -12.88
CA VAL A 405 11.35 13.99 -12.75
C VAL A 405 12.06 15.28 -12.39
N ARG A 406 11.79 16.34 -13.16
CA ARG A 406 12.24 17.69 -12.80
C ARG A 406 11.43 18.22 -11.62
N TYR A 407 12.05 19.03 -10.77
CA TYR A 407 11.36 19.75 -9.70
C TYR A 407 10.10 20.47 -10.22
N THR A 408 10.19 21.18 -11.35
CA THR A 408 9.06 21.89 -11.97
C THR A 408 7.89 20.98 -12.38
N SER A 409 8.13 19.68 -12.57
CA SER A 409 7.07 18.70 -12.80
C SER A 409 6.49 18.13 -11.50
N ALA A 410 7.33 17.95 -10.49
CA ALA A 410 6.93 17.40 -9.19
C ALA A 410 6.27 18.44 -8.27
N HIS A 411 6.62 19.70 -8.42
CA HIS A 411 6.05 20.80 -7.67
C HIS A 411 4.59 21.02 -8.08
N ILE A 412 3.68 21.18 -7.12
CA ILE A 412 2.31 21.61 -7.36
C ILE A 412 1.88 22.63 -6.31
N GLU A 413 1.03 23.55 -6.72
CA GLU A 413 0.42 24.53 -5.81
C GLU A 413 -0.65 23.88 -4.95
N GLY A 414 -0.89 24.47 -3.77
CA GLY A 414 -1.97 24.04 -2.87
C GLY A 414 -1.64 22.85 -1.98
N VAL A 415 -0.35 22.46 -1.88
CA VAL A 415 0.13 21.54 -0.85
C VAL A 415 0.36 22.29 0.47
N GLU A 416 0.07 21.63 1.58
CA GLU A 416 0.26 22.13 2.94
C GLU A 416 1.75 22.18 3.33
N SER A 417 2.55 21.24 2.80
CA SER A 417 4.01 21.29 2.89
C SER A 417 4.68 20.71 1.65
N GLU A 418 5.84 21.27 1.32
CA GLU A 418 6.75 20.73 0.31
C GLU A 418 8.14 20.58 0.92
N LYS A 419 8.66 19.35 0.92
CA LYS A 419 9.99 19.02 1.43
C LYS A 419 10.90 18.64 0.26
N ILE A 420 11.90 19.48 0.01
CA ILE A 420 12.96 19.18 -0.93
C ILE A 420 14.03 18.34 -0.21
N ILE A 421 14.43 17.22 -0.81
CA ILE A 421 15.45 16.31 -0.27
C ILE A 421 16.53 16.03 -1.30
N ARG A 422 17.75 15.73 -0.82
CA ARG A 422 18.85 15.29 -1.68
C ARG A 422 18.78 13.78 -1.86
N SER A 423 18.34 13.35 -3.02
CA SER A 423 18.23 11.94 -3.39
C SER A 423 18.00 11.79 -4.90
N GLY A 424 18.15 10.57 -5.40
CA GLY A 424 17.62 10.20 -6.71
C GLY A 424 16.13 9.83 -6.63
N HIS A 425 15.56 9.45 -7.77
CA HIS A 425 14.12 9.21 -7.92
C HIS A 425 13.51 8.18 -6.95
N SER A 426 14.26 7.15 -6.57
CA SER A 426 13.81 6.12 -5.61
C SER A 426 13.96 6.59 -4.16
N ALA A 427 13.24 7.66 -3.81
CA ALA A 427 13.39 8.34 -2.53
C ALA A 427 12.55 7.75 -1.38
N GLN A 428 11.67 6.79 -1.63
CA GLN A 428 10.78 6.21 -0.62
C GLN A 428 11.52 5.48 0.53
N GLY A 429 12.74 5.00 0.29
CA GLY A 429 13.64 4.44 1.31
C GLY A 429 14.67 5.45 1.83
N ASN A 430 14.59 6.73 1.44
CA ASN A 430 15.50 7.77 1.91
C ASN A 430 15.13 8.15 3.36
N PRO A 431 16.07 8.19 4.32
CA PRO A 431 15.78 8.53 5.70
C PRO A 431 15.09 9.89 5.87
N THR A 432 15.46 10.90 5.08
CA THR A 432 14.83 12.23 5.14
C THR A 432 13.39 12.19 4.63
N ALA A 433 13.09 11.35 3.62
CA ALA A 433 11.73 11.15 3.14
C ALA A 433 10.89 10.41 4.18
N ILE A 434 11.43 9.37 4.79
CA ILE A 434 10.75 8.57 5.82
C ILE A 434 10.42 9.45 7.03
N GLU A 435 11.38 10.23 7.53
CA GLU A 435 11.13 11.15 8.65
C GLU A 435 10.09 12.23 8.32
N GLU A 436 10.08 12.72 7.08
CA GLU A 436 9.05 13.67 6.65
C GLU A 436 7.66 13.01 6.56
N ILE A 437 7.56 11.77 6.04
CA ILE A 437 6.32 10.99 6.05
C ILE A 437 5.86 10.78 7.50
N ARG A 438 6.75 10.33 8.39
CA ARG A 438 6.46 10.15 9.82
C ARG A 438 5.92 11.44 10.44
N ARG A 439 6.59 12.58 10.22
CA ARG A 439 6.14 13.90 10.70
C ARG A 439 4.73 14.25 10.19
N ILE A 440 4.46 13.99 8.91
CA ILE A 440 3.15 14.25 8.30
C ILE A 440 2.07 13.33 8.90
N LEU A 441 2.37 12.05 9.12
CA LEU A 441 1.45 11.10 9.76
C LEU A 441 1.12 11.54 11.19
N LEU A 442 2.13 11.85 12.02
CA LEU A 442 1.88 12.33 13.38
C LEU A 442 1.07 13.62 13.39
N ARG A 443 1.30 14.53 12.44
CA ARG A 443 0.45 15.72 12.29
C ARG A 443 -0.99 15.34 11.94
N HIS A 444 -1.17 14.43 10.99
CA HIS A 444 -2.47 13.91 10.60
C HIS A 444 -3.20 13.21 11.74
N LEU A 445 -2.50 12.63 12.71
CA LEU A 445 -3.12 12.06 13.90
C LEU A 445 -3.67 13.18 14.80
N HIS A 446 -2.83 14.16 15.15
CA HIS A 446 -3.19 15.24 16.08
C HIS A 446 -4.29 16.19 15.57
N GLU A 447 -4.38 16.44 14.26
CA GLU A 447 -5.43 17.29 13.67
C GLU A 447 -6.85 16.67 13.78
N THR A 448 -6.91 15.47 14.33
CA THR A 448 -7.84 14.46 13.91
C THR A 448 -8.26 13.65 15.16
N GLU A 449 -7.44 13.54 16.21
CA GLU A 449 -7.82 13.08 17.55
C GLU A 449 -9.18 13.59 18.10
N PRO A 450 -9.61 14.86 17.88
CA PRO A 450 -10.92 15.33 18.33
C PRO A 450 -12.12 14.57 17.72
N GLU A 451 -11.93 13.85 16.61
CA GLU A 451 -12.97 13.08 15.92
C GLU A 451 -12.95 11.57 16.26
N LEU A 452 -11.87 11.05 16.88
CA LEU A 452 -11.77 9.64 17.30
C LEU A 452 -12.25 9.41 18.74
N SER A 453 -12.33 10.46 19.54
CA SER A 453 -12.84 10.41 20.90
C SER A 453 -14.35 10.69 20.91
N LEU A 454 -15.18 9.63 20.86
CA LEU A 454 -16.52 9.46 21.47
C LEU A 454 -17.09 8.09 21.03
N PRO A 455 -17.53 7.22 21.98
CA PRO A 455 -18.75 7.49 22.71
C PRO A 455 -18.54 7.63 24.22
N GLU A 456 -19.31 8.53 24.82
CA GLU A 456 -19.50 8.65 26.25
C GLU A 456 -19.77 7.29 26.88
N ARG A 457 -18.95 6.90 27.87
CA ARG A 457 -19.36 5.91 28.85
C ARG A 457 -20.56 6.49 29.57
N SER A 458 -21.75 5.94 29.29
CA SER A 458 -22.94 6.20 30.11
C SER A 458 -22.65 5.78 31.56
N PRO A 459 -23.18 6.52 32.54
CA PRO A 459 -22.76 6.49 33.95
C PRO A 459 -22.91 5.15 34.66
#